data_AF-A0A4U1EK61-F1
#
_entry.id   AF-A0A4U1EK61-F1
#
_cell.length_a   1.000
_cell.length_b   1.000
_cell.length_c   1.000
_cell.angle_alpha   90.00
_cell.angle_beta   90.00
_cell.angle_gamma   90.00
#
_symmetry.space_group_name_H-M   'P 1'
#
loop_
_entity.id
_entity.type
_entity.pdbx_description
1 polymer ?
#
loop_
_entity_poly.entity_id
_entity_poly.type
_entity_poly.pdbx_seq_one_letter_code
_entity_poly.pdbx_strand_id
1 'polypeptide(L)'
;MSPPKGRAGSQVDRRVPRASARQGVYGPGDSGMWSDGRLSPGGSNGPFLCGKQTTFEGGMREPAIAWWPGHIPASQVSQSRPCASPAVILGREALVPSLACSLCSFCHAHVSSGRESLYSACVDMLRDVTAASGPRPLQVSHQLGSIMDLFTTSLSLAGLEPPRDRAIDGLDLLPTMLQGRLTDRPVFYYRGNTLMAVTRGQYKAHFWTWTNSWEEFRQGVDFCPGQNVSGVTTHSQEEHTKLPLVFHLGRDPGERFPLSIASTEYLDALRQITPVVRQHQEALVPGQPQLNVCNRAVMVSGSYVGYGGHPRAM
;
A
#
# COMPACT_ATOMS: atom_id res chain seq x y z
N MET A 1 -45.43 -44.69 5.35
CA MET A 1 -44.70 -43.93 4.31
C MET A 1 -43.92 -42.83 5.00
N SER A 2 -42.60 -43.00 5.13
CA SER A 2 -41.70 -42.00 5.70
C SER A 2 -41.26 -41.02 4.60
N PRO A 3 -41.13 -39.72 4.87
CA PRO A 3 -40.65 -38.78 3.87
C PRO A 3 -39.14 -38.98 3.60
N PRO A 4 -38.65 -38.64 2.40
CA PRO A 4 -37.29 -38.94 2.00
C PRO A 4 -36.29 -38.01 2.69
N LYS A 5 -35.17 -38.59 3.16
CA LYS A 5 -33.98 -37.86 3.61
C LYS A 5 -33.25 -37.28 2.40
N GLY A 6 -33.27 -35.95 2.26
CA GLY A 6 -32.40 -35.24 1.32
C GLY A 6 -30.96 -35.13 1.85
N ARG A 7 -30.02 -35.80 1.16
CA ARG A 7 -28.60 -35.42 1.04
C ARG A 7 -28.52 -34.04 0.36
N ALA A 8 -27.54 -33.17 0.52
CA ALA A 8 -26.25 -33.20 1.19
C ALA A 8 -25.93 -31.74 1.59
N GLY A 9 -25.40 -31.53 2.79
CA GLY A 9 -24.76 -30.25 3.11
C GLY A 9 -23.51 -30.11 2.25
N SER A 10 -23.47 -29.12 1.37
CA SER A 10 -22.21 -28.65 0.78
C SER A 10 -21.30 -28.24 1.93
N GLN A 11 -20.20 -28.96 2.12
CA GLN A 11 -19.11 -28.49 2.97
C GLN A 11 -18.65 -27.14 2.43
N VAL A 12 -19.05 -26.06 3.10
CA VAL A 12 -18.39 -24.76 2.94
C VAL A 12 -16.95 -24.98 3.41
N ASP A 13 -16.00 -24.91 2.47
CA ASP A 13 -14.56 -24.97 2.77
C ASP A 13 -14.25 -23.90 3.83
N ARG A 14 -13.86 -24.34 5.02
CA ARG A 14 -13.64 -23.47 6.19
C ARG A 14 -12.35 -22.64 6.09
N ARG A 15 -11.62 -22.71 4.98
CA ARG A 15 -10.43 -21.90 4.74
C ARG A 15 -10.81 -20.57 4.10
N VAL A 16 -11.06 -19.59 4.96
CA VAL A 16 -11.35 -18.20 4.57
C VAL A 16 -10.14 -17.62 3.83
N PRO A 17 -10.33 -17.01 2.64
CA PRO A 17 -9.26 -16.29 1.96
C PRO A 17 -8.73 -15.16 2.85
N ARG A 18 -7.40 -15.02 2.92
CA ARG A 18 -6.75 -13.93 3.63
C ARG A 18 -6.13 -12.99 2.61
N ALA A 19 -6.69 -11.80 2.47
CA ALA A 19 -6.06 -10.69 1.80
C ALA A 19 -5.58 -9.68 2.85
N SER A 20 -4.32 -9.30 2.78
CA SER A 20 -3.76 -8.24 3.61
C SER A 20 -3.14 -7.19 2.69
N ALA A 21 -3.75 -6.02 2.66
CA ALA A 21 -3.08 -4.78 2.30
C ALA A 21 -2.88 -4.03 3.62
N ARG A 22 -1.63 -3.89 4.06
CA ARG A 22 -1.34 -2.99 5.18
C ARG A 22 -0.99 -1.65 4.56
N GLN A 23 -1.78 -0.62 4.86
CA GLN A 23 -1.32 0.75 4.72
C GLN A 23 -0.27 0.96 5.79
N GLY A 24 0.99 0.72 5.43
CA GLY A 24 2.04 0.89 6.39
C GLY A 24 2.34 2.37 6.54
N VAL A 25 2.30 2.82 7.77
CA VAL A 25 2.80 4.14 8.13
C VAL A 25 4.31 4.13 7.89
N TYR A 26 4.71 4.70 6.77
CA TYR A 26 6.11 4.72 6.34
C TYR A 26 6.54 6.15 6.06
N GLY A 27 7.04 6.80 7.11
CA GLY A 27 7.58 8.16 7.11
C GLY A 27 7.57 8.72 8.55
N PRO A 28 8.54 9.58 8.93
CA PRO A 28 8.69 10.09 10.30
C PRO A 28 7.51 10.93 10.81
N GLY A 29 6.56 11.32 9.96
CA GLY A 29 5.42 12.17 10.33
C GLY A 29 4.42 11.57 11.35
N ASP A 30 4.48 10.26 11.59
CA ASP A 30 3.67 9.59 12.64
C ASP A 30 4.50 9.24 13.88
N SER A 31 5.80 9.51 13.83
CA SER A 31 6.70 9.24 14.92
C SER A 31 6.62 10.41 15.88
N GLY A 32 5.96 10.23 17.02
CA GLY A 32 6.15 11.12 18.14
C GLY A 32 7.65 11.31 18.38
N MET A 33 8.07 12.56 18.56
CA MET A 33 9.43 12.88 18.98
C MET A 33 9.63 12.24 20.36
N TRP A 34 10.62 11.35 20.49
CA TRP A 34 10.99 10.84 21.80
C TRP A 34 11.41 12.04 22.67
N SER A 35 11.22 11.93 23.98
CA SER A 35 11.63 12.94 24.97
C SER A 35 13.16 13.23 24.97
N ASP A 36 13.94 12.52 24.15
CA ASP A 36 15.37 12.71 23.92
C ASP A 36 15.72 13.36 22.55
N GLY A 37 14.72 13.76 21.76
CA GLY A 37 14.92 14.44 20.46
C GLY A 37 15.23 13.52 19.27
N ARG A 38 15.15 12.19 19.43
CA ARG A 38 15.33 11.24 18.31
C ARG A 38 14.00 11.00 17.58
N LEU A 39 14.03 10.98 16.25
CA LEU A 39 12.92 10.47 15.44
C LEU A 39 12.82 8.95 15.66
N SER A 40 11.63 8.42 15.94
CA SER A 40 11.43 6.96 15.92
C SER A 40 11.83 6.42 14.55
N PRO A 41 12.42 5.22 14.45
CA PRO A 41 12.69 4.62 13.16
C PRO A 41 11.37 4.26 12.46
N GLY A 42 10.91 5.15 11.58
CA GLY A 42 9.84 4.84 10.62
C GLY A 42 10.27 3.72 9.68
N GLY A 43 9.32 3.04 9.02
CA GLY A 43 9.66 2.03 8.01
C GLY A 43 10.17 2.64 6.70
N SER A 44 10.43 1.80 5.71
CA SER A 44 11.03 2.18 4.42
C SER A 44 10.04 2.03 3.27
N ASN A 45 10.02 3.02 2.37
CA ASN A 45 9.27 2.98 1.11
C ASN A 45 10.06 2.35 -0.05
N GLY A 46 11.22 1.75 0.25
CA GLY A 46 12.06 1.09 -0.75
C GLY A 46 12.51 2.08 -1.84
N PRO A 47 12.29 1.79 -3.14
CA PRO A 47 12.73 2.65 -4.23
C PRO A 47 11.81 3.85 -4.49
N PHE A 48 10.68 3.94 -3.80
CA PHE A 48 9.64 4.93 -4.09
C PHE A 48 9.93 6.28 -3.41
N LEU A 49 9.43 7.35 -4.04
CA LEU A 49 9.66 8.72 -3.59
C LEU A 49 8.74 9.09 -2.41
N CYS A 50 9.31 9.81 -1.43
CA CYS A 50 8.64 10.34 -0.24
C CYS A 50 7.92 9.26 0.58
N GLY A 51 6.98 9.67 1.43
CA GLY A 51 6.18 8.78 2.27
C GLY A 51 4.79 9.31 2.55
N LYS A 52 4.25 8.90 3.70
CA LYS A 52 2.93 9.32 4.19
C LYS A 52 2.71 10.83 4.04
N GLN A 53 1.44 11.23 3.82
CA GLN A 53 0.97 12.59 3.55
C GLN A 53 1.18 13.08 2.11
N THR A 54 1.89 12.32 1.27
CA THR A 54 2.13 12.68 -0.14
C THR A 54 1.40 11.73 -1.10
N THR A 55 1.22 12.18 -2.34
CA THR A 55 0.67 11.37 -3.45
C THR A 55 1.75 10.82 -4.39
N PHE A 56 3.01 10.90 -3.97
CA PHE A 56 4.11 10.15 -4.59
C PHE A 56 3.94 8.66 -4.33
N GLU A 57 4.66 7.81 -5.08
CA GLU A 57 4.51 6.37 -4.96
C GLU A 57 4.78 5.88 -3.52
N GLY A 58 5.74 6.47 -2.80
CA GLY A 58 6.04 6.08 -1.41
C GLY A 58 4.95 6.44 -0.40
N GLY A 59 4.00 7.31 -0.76
CA GLY A 59 2.89 7.68 0.11
C GLY A 59 1.62 6.84 -0.04
N MET A 60 1.45 6.14 -1.17
CA MET A 60 0.20 5.45 -1.50
C MET A 60 0.38 4.05 -2.11
N ARG A 61 1.59 3.65 -2.50
CA ARG A 61 1.87 2.28 -2.93
C ARG A 61 2.19 1.41 -1.72
N GLU A 62 1.50 0.28 -1.63
CA GLU A 62 1.57 -0.60 -0.45
C GLU A 62 1.95 -2.04 -0.83
N PRO A 63 2.55 -2.80 0.11
CA PRO A 63 2.66 -4.24 -0.04
C PRO A 63 1.27 -4.89 0.05
N ALA A 64 0.96 -5.77 -0.91
CA ALA A 64 -0.30 -6.50 -0.96
C ALA A 64 -0.05 -8.01 -1.13
N ILE A 65 -0.65 -8.80 -0.24
CA ILE A 65 -0.58 -10.27 -0.29
C ILE A 65 -1.99 -10.84 -0.24
N ALA A 66 -2.31 -11.74 -1.16
CA ALA A 66 -3.52 -12.56 -1.09
C ALA A 66 -3.16 -14.05 -0.98
N TRP A 67 -3.91 -14.76 -0.14
CA TRP A 67 -3.62 -16.13 0.25
C TRP A 67 -4.91 -16.93 0.33
N TRP A 68 -5.05 -17.93 -0.53
CA TRP A 68 -6.20 -18.84 -0.54
C TRP A 68 -5.78 -20.24 -1.02
N PRO A 69 -5.39 -21.13 -0.10
CA PRO A 69 -4.86 -22.45 -0.45
C PRO A 69 -5.85 -23.30 -1.22
N GLY A 70 -5.39 -23.89 -2.33
CA GLY A 70 -6.22 -24.73 -3.19
C GLY A 70 -7.08 -23.97 -4.21
N HIS A 71 -7.10 -22.63 -4.13
CA HIS A 71 -7.86 -21.76 -5.03
C HIS A 71 -6.95 -20.85 -5.83
N ILE A 72 -6.07 -20.11 -5.15
CA ILE A 72 -5.07 -19.27 -5.82
C ILE A 72 -3.91 -20.16 -6.29
N PRO A 73 -3.62 -20.23 -7.60
CA PRO A 73 -2.53 -21.04 -8.13
C PRO A 73 -1.18 -20.62 -7.57
N ALA A 74 -0.36 -21.62 -7.22
CA ALA A 74 1.05 -21.39 -6.94
C ALA A 74 1.83 -21.36 -8.27
N SER A 75 2.98 -20.67 -8.32
CA SER A 75 3.96 -20.75 -9.43
C SER A 75 3.66 -19.99 -10.73
N GLN A 76 3.08 -18.79 -10.70
CA GLN A 76 2.80 -18.04 -11.94
C GLN A 76 3.28 -16.59 -11.85
N VAL A 77 3.87 -16.04 -12.93
CA VAL A 77 4.06 -14.58 -13.02
C VAL A 77 3.13 -14.09 -14.12
N SER A 78 2.04 -13.42 -13.76
CA SER A 78 1.15 -12.80 -14.75
C SER A 78 1.78 -11.47 -15.17
N GLN A 79 2.56 -11.48 -16.25
CA GLN A 79 3.22 -10.28 -16.78
C GLN A 79 2.37 -9.56 -17.83
N SER A 80 2.31 -8.24 -17.69
CA SER A 80 2.21 -7.31 -18.83
C SER A 80 3.35 -6.28 -18.75
N ARG A 81 4.61 -6.73 -18.94
CA ARG A 81 5.84 -5.90 -19.13
C ARG A 81 6.24 -4.98 -17.94
N PRO A 82 7.50 -4.46 -17.91
CA PRO A 82 8.46 -4.67 -16.82
C PRO A 82 8.11 -4.04 -15.46
N CYS A 83 8.80 -4.55 -14.44
CA CYS A 83 8.61 -4.42 -13.00
C CYS A 83 8.49 -2.98 -12.47
N ALA A 84 7.29 -2.39 -12.47
CA ALA A 84 6.96 -1.36 -11.48
C ALA A 84 5.47 -1.13 -11.25
N SER A 85 4.61 -2.12 -11.47
CA SER A 85 3.22 -2.06 -10.98
C SER A 85 3.12 -2.67 -9.57
N PRO A 86 2.14 -2.28 -8.72
CA PRO A 86 1.89 -2.91 -7.43
C PRO A 86 1.88 -4.43 -7.59
N ALA A 87 2.83 -5.09 -6.93
CA ALA A 87 2.93 -6.53 -6.96
C ALA A 87 1.97 -7.10 -5.91
N VAL A 88 0.90 -7.76 -6.34
CA VAL A 88 0.16 -8.67 -5.47
C VAL A 88 1.00 -9.95 -5.38
N ILE A 89 1.57 -10.21 -4.20
CA ILE A 89 2.33 -11.43 -3.93
C ILE A 89 1.35 -12.49 -3.41
N LEU A 90 1.25 -13.62 -4.10
CA LEU A 90 0.34 -14.70 -3.73
C LEU A 90 1.14 -15.91 -3.26
N GLY A 91 0.86 -16.42 -2.06
CA GLY A 91 1.65 -17.50 -1.45
C GLY A 91 0.82 -18.67 -0.94
N ARG A 92 1.51 -19.80 -0.65
CA ARG A 92 0.88 -21.07 -0.23
C ARG A 92 0.95 -21.31 1.28
N GLU A 93 1.85 -20.66 2.02
CA GLU A 93 1.93 -20.74 3.49
C GLU A 93 2.44 -19.41 4.09
N ALA A 94 1.82 -18.96 5.18
CA ALA A 94 2.22 -17.75 5.90
C ALA A 94 3.49 -18.00 6.72
N LEU A 95 4.51 -17.15 6.56
CA LEU A 95 5.44 -16.88 7.65
C LEU A 95 4.58 -16.37 8.82
N VAL A 96 4.49 -17.15 9.88
CA VAL A 96 3.79 -16.78 11.11
C VAL A 96 4.39 -15.46 11.61
N PRO A 97 3.64 -14.33 11.63
CA PRO A 97 4.21 -13.02 11.95
C PRO A 97 4.79 -12.94 13.38
N SER A 98 4.34 -13.82 14.28
CA SER A 98 4.81 -13.85 15.67
C SER A 98 6.20 -14.47 15.85
N LEU A 99 6.66 -15.34 14.95
CA LEU A 99 8.00 -15.94 15.03
C LEU A 99 9.09 -15.02 14.47
N ALA A 100 8.81 -14.30 13.38
CA ALA A 100 9.77 -13.39 12.76
C ALA A 100 10.09 -12.17 13.64
N CYS A 101 9.10 -11.61 14.34
CA CYS A 101 9.35 -10.52 15.29
C CYS A 101 10.13 -10.96 16.53
N SER A 102 9.83 -12.15 17.08
CA SER A 102 10.55 -12.64 18.27
C SER A 102 12.00 -13.01 17.97
N LEU A 103 12.29 -13.54 16.78
CA LEU A 103 13.65 -13.87 16.33
C LEU A 103 14.50 -12.63 16.04
N CYS A 104 13.90 -11.57 15.48
CA CYS A 104 14.63 -10.34 15.16
C CYS A 104 15.04 -9.57 16.42
N SER A 105 14.18 -9.50 17.44
CA SER A 105 14.55 -8.93 18.76
C SER A 105 15.63 -9.74 19.48
N PHE A 106 15.65 -11.07 19.31
CA PHE A 106 16.67 -11.94 19.90
C PHE A 106 18.05 -11.76 19.22
N CYS A 107 18.07 -11.60 17.89
CA CYS A 107 19.30 -11.33 17.14
C CYS A 107 19.87 -9.93 17.43
N HIS A 108 19.02 -8.90 17.55
CA HIS A 108 19.50 -7.52 17.77
C HIS A 108 20.09 -7.33 19.19
N ALA A 109 19.59 -8.05 20.19
CA ALA A 109 20.15 -8.03 21.54
C ALA A 109 21.53 -8.72 21.66
N HIS A 110 21.86 -9.64 20.75
CA HIS A 110 23.11 -10.41 20.83
C HIS A 110 24.26 -9.84 20.01
N VAL A 111 23.99 -9.01 18.99
CA VAL A 111 25.02 -8.27 18.23
C VAL A 111 25.84 -7.34 19.12
N SER A 112 25.29 -6.85 20.24
CA SER A 112 26.06 -6.05 21.20
C SER A 112 27.01 -6.87 22.10
N SER A 113 27.03 -8.21 21.99
CA SER A 113 27.80 -9.10 22.88
C SER A 113 28.95 -9.88 22.21
N GLY A 114 29.21 -9.67 20.92
CA GLY A 114 30.44 -10.13 20.24
C GLY A 114 30.64 -11.66 20.14
N ARG A 115 29.57 -12.48 20.10
CA ARG A 115 29.69 -13.95 19.96
C ARG A 115 29.27 -14.40 18.55
N GLU A 116 30.25 -14.66 17.67
CA GLU A 116 30.02 -15.09 16.27
C GLU A 116 29.33 -16.46 16.14
N SER A 117 29.44 -17.36 17.13
CA SER A 117 28.94 -18.74 17.01
C SER A 117 27.41 -18.88 17.01
N LEU A 118 26.70 -17.97 17.68
CA LEU A 118 25.23 -18.02 17.77
C LEU A 118 24.54 -17.38 16.55
N TYR A 119 25.21 -16.44 15.88
CA TYR A 119 24.74 -15.86 14.62
C TYR A 119 24.75 -16.90 13.49
N SER A 120 25.82 -17.71 13.41
CA SER A 120 25.86 -18.85 12.49
C SER A 120 24.73 -19.83 12.76
N ALA A 121 24.49 -20.20 14.03
CA ALA A 121 23.40 -21.13 14.38
C ALA A 121 21.99 -20.58 14.04
N CYS A 122 21.76 -19.27 14.14
CA CYS A 122 20.50 -18.65 13.74
C CYS A 122 20.33 -18.58 12.21
N VAL A 123 21.40 -18.27 11.48
CA VAL A 123 21.43 -18.28 10.01
C VAL A 123 21.27 -19.71 9.48
N ASP A 124 21.88 -20.70 10.14
CA ASP A 124 21.79 -22.11 9.77
C ASP A 124 20.41 -22.69 10.11
N MET A 125 19.77 -22.27 11.22
CA MET A 125 18.37 -22.60 11.52
C MET A 125 17.40 -21.96 10.50
N LEU A 126 17.65 -20.73 10.04
CA LEU A 126 16.87 -20.10 8.97
C LEU A 126 17.12 -20.77 7.61
N ARG A 127 18.34 -21.27 7.36
CA ARG A 127 18.66 -22.12 6.20
C ARG A 127 17.95 -23.47 6.27
N ASP A 128 17.85 -24.10 7.44
CA ASP A 128 17.16 -25.39 7.59
C ASP A 128 15.63 -25.26 7.45
N VAL A 129 15.03 -24.17 7.95
CA VAL A 129 13.61 -23.86 7.74
C VAL A 129 13.29 -23.53 6.27
N THR A 130 14.29 -23.03 5.51
CA THR A 130 14.16 -22.80 4.06
C THR A 130 14.59 -24.00 3.21
N ALA A 131 15.41 -24.92 3.73
CA ALA A 131 15.89 -26.12 3.04
C ALA A 131 14.94 -27.33 3.18
N ALA A 132 14.16 -27.42 4.27
CA ALA A 132 13.19 -28.49 4.48
C ALA A 132 11.95 -28.43 3.56
N SER A 133 11.83 -27.36 2.77
CA SER A 133 10.80 -27.21 1.74
C SER A 133 11.46 -26.56 0.53
N GLY A 134 11.67 -27.31 -0.55
CA GLY A 134 12.17 -26.76 -1.82
C GLY A 134 11.40 -25.51 -2.28
N PRO A 135 11.90 -24.75 -3.27
CA PRO A 135 11.38 -23.42 -3.65
C PRO A 135 9.85 -23.43 -3.75
N ARG A 136 9.21 -22.87 -2.71
CA ARG A 136 7.75 -22.83 -2.58
C ARG A 136 7.24 -21.76 -3.53
N PRO A 137 6.40 -22.11 -4.50
CA PRO A 137 6.21 -21.21 -5.61
C PRO A 137 5.18 -20.13 -5.29
N LEU A 138 5.62 -18.87 -5.38
CA LEU A 138 4.78 -17.68 -5.27
C LEU A 138 4.27 -17.27 -6.65
N GLN A 139 3.06 -16.71 -6.72
CA GLN A 139 2.61 -15.98 -7.90
C GLN A 139 2.81 -14.46 -7.72
N VAL A 140 3.24 -13.79 -8.78
CA VAL A 140 3.34 -12.31 -8.84
C VAL A 140 2.41 -11.80 -9.92
N SER A 141 1.51 -10.88 -9.54
CA SER A 141 0.67 -10.15 -10.48
C SER A 141 1.04 -8.67 -10.51
N HIS A 142 1.12 -8.12 -11.72
CA HIS A 142 1.31 -6.69 -11.98
C HIS A 142 0.00 -5.94 -12.24
N GLN A 143 -1.15 -6.55 -11.92
CA GLN A 143 -2.44 -5.86 -11.92
C GLN A 143 -2.35 -4.60 -11.07
N LEU A 144 -2.79 -3.46 -11.62
CA LEU A 144 -3.01 -2.25 -10.83
C LEU A 144 -4.15 -2.52 -9.84
N GLY A 145 -3.80 -2.75 -8.58
CA GLY A 145 -4.72 -2.97 -7.46
C GLY A 145 -4.95 -1.69 -6.65
N SER A 146 -6.14 -1.60 -6.05
CA SER A 146 -6.53 -0.57 -5.10
C SER A 146 -7.07 -1.23 -3.84
N ILE A 147 -6.90 -0.60 -2.69
CA ILE A 147 -7.53 -1.08 -1.44
C ILE A 147 -9.07 -1.14 -1.57
N MET A 148 -9.65 -0.30 -2.43
CA MET A 148 -11.08 -0.29 -2.72
C MET A 148 -11.55 -1.59 -3.38
N ASP A 149 -10.65 -2.34 -4.03
CA ASP A 149 -10.99 -3.61 -4.67
C ASP A 149 -11.34 -4.69 -3.68
N LEU A 150 -10.82 -4.60 -2.44
CA LEU A 150 -11.14 -5.54 -1.38
C LEU A 150 -12.65 -5.54 -1.09
N PHE A 151 -13.34 -4.39 -1.25
CA PHE A 151 -14.78 -4.31 -1.10
C PHE A 151 -15.50 -5.16 -2.15
N THR A 152 -15.32 -4.85 -3.44
CA THR A 152 -16.01 -5.53 -4.55
C THR A 152 -15.62 -7.01 -4.62
N THR A 153 -14.33 -7.32 -4.44
CA THR A 153 -13.83 -8.71 -4.42
C THR A 153 -14.43 -9.52 -3.26
N SER A 154 -14.62 -8.91 -2.08
CA SER A 154 -15.25 -9.59 -0.94
C SER A 154 -16.72 -9.87 -1.18
N LEU A 155 -17.44 -8.98 -1.88
CA LEU A 155 -18.82 -9.23 -2.29
C LEU A 155 -18.89 -10.41 -3.27
N SER A 156 -18.06 -10.41 -4.31
CA SER A 156 -18.00 -11.53 -5.26
C SER A 156 -17.67 -12.86 -4.58
N LEU A 157 -16.74 -12.87 -3.62
CA LEU A 157 -16.43 -14.05 -2.80
C LEU A 157 -17.62 -14.56 -2.00
N ALA A 158 -18.48 -13.66 -1.53
CA ALA A 158 -19.71 -13.99 -0.81
C ALA A 158 -20.88 -14.34 -1.74
N GLY A 159 -20.69 -14.29 -3.07
CA GLY A 159 -21.78 -14.46 -4.05
C GLY A 159 -22.78 -13.29 -4.05
N LEU A 160 -22.32 -12.09 -3.69
CA LEU A 160 -23.11 -10.86 -3.62
C LEU A 160 -22.69 -9.87 -4.71
N GLU A 161 -23.63 -9.01 -5.10
CA GLU A 161 -23.42 -7.95 -6.08
C GLU A 161 -23.16 -6.60 -5.40
N PRO A 162 -22.31 -5.73 -5.96
CA PRO A 162 -22.14 -4.37 -5.47
C PRO A 162 -23.43 -3.52 -5.69
N PRO A 163 -23.63 -2.46 -4.89
CA PRO A 163 -24.74 -1.52 -5.08
C PRO A 163 -24.74 -0.92 -6.49
N ARG A 164 -25.94 -0.75 -7.08
CA ARG A 164 -26.12 -0.19 -8.43
C ARG A 164 -26.62 1.26 -8.43
N ASP A 165 -26.88 1.82 -7.25
CA ASP A 165 -27.42 3.16 -7.03
C ASP A 165 -26.33 4.23 -6.87
N ARG A 166 -25.05 3.83 -6.94
CA ARG A 166 -23.89 4.71 -6.76
C ARG A 166 -22.68 4.20 -7.52
N ALA A 167 -21.73 5.10 -7.79
CA ALA A 167 -20.44 4.71 -8.32
C ALA A 167 -19.65 3.86 -7.31
N ILE A 168 -19.00 2.81 -7.80
CA ILE A 168 -18.12 1.93 -7.03
C ILE A 168 -16.79 1.87 -7.76
N ASP A 169 -15.72 2.38 -7.14
CA ASP A 169 -14.38 2.43 -7.74
C ASP A 169 -13.64 1.09 -7.68
N GLY A 170 -14.03 0.22 -6.73
CA GLY A 170 -13.43 -1.09 -6.52
C GLY A 170 -13.79 -2.08 -7.64
N LEU A 171 -12.80 -2.80 -8.14
CA LEU A 171 -12.97 -3.89 -9.12
C LEU A 171 -12.94 -5.26 -8.43
N ASP A 172 -13.58 -6.24 -9.06
CA ASP A 172 -13.45 -7.64 -8.66
C ASP A 172 -12.11 -8.21 -9.13
N LEU A 173 -11.24 -8.56 -8.18
CA LEU A 173 -9.93 -9.14 -8.42
C LEU A 173 -9.93 -10.68 -8.41
N LEU A 174 -11.07 -11.36 -8.24
CA LEU A 174 -11.11 -12.82 -8.33
C LEU A 174 -10.58 -13.36 -9.66
N PRO A 175 -10.93 -12.80 -10.84
CA PRO A 175 -10.33 -13.23 -12.10
C PRO A 175 -8.81 -13.05 -12.13
N THR A 176 -8.30 -11.98 -11.50
CA THR A 176 -6.84 -11.76 -11.37
C THR A 176 -6.20 -12.81 -10.47
N MET A 177 -6.78 -13.06 -9.30
CA MET A 177 -6.22 -13.98 -8.29
C MET A 177 -6.32 -15.45 -8.70
N LEU A 178 -7.40 -15.85 -9.38
CA LEU A 178 -7.68 -17.25 -9.71
C LEU A 178 -7.21 -17.63 -11.12
N GLN A 179 -7.23 -16.69 -12.07
CA GLN A 179 -6.98 -16.95 -13.49
C GLN A 179 -5.79 -16.14 -14.05
N GLY A 180 -5.19 -15.25 -13.25
CA GLY A 180 -4.10 -14.39 -13.72
C GLY A 180 -4.56 -13.31 -14.73
N ARG A 181 -5.86 -13.01 -14.79
CA ARG A 181 -6.40 -12.01 -15.72
C ARG A 181 -5.96 -10.61 -15.33
N LEU A 182 -5.50 -9.84 -16.30
CA LEU A 182 -5.17 -8.42 -16.15
C LEU A 182 -6.29 -7.56 -16.74
N THR A 183 -6.63 -6.49 -16.04
CA THR A 183 -7.65 -5.51 -16.40
C THR A 183 -7.02 -4.13 -16.40
N ASP A 184 -7.09 -3.44 -17.55
CA ASP A 184 -6.67 -2.04 -17.64
C ASP A 184 -7.63 -1.17 -16.84
N ARG A 185 -7.08 -0.41 -15.88
CA ARG A 185 -7.84 0.45 -14.98
C ARG A 185 -6.98 1.63 -14.51
N PRO A 186 -7.58 2.82 -14.29
CA PRO A 186 -6.88 3.94 -13.69
C PRO A 186 -6.76 3.79 -12.16
N VAL A 187 -5.73 4.40 -11.59
CA VAL A 187 -5.62 4.65 -10.14
C VAL A 187 -5.56 6.16 -9.92
N PHE A 188 -6.51 6.69 -9.16
CA PHE A 188 -6.61 8.12 -8.86
C PHE A 188 -6.02 8.42 -7.47
N TYR A 189 -5.16 9.44 -7.38
CA TYR A 189 -4.46 9.81 -6.16
C TYR A 189 -4.99 11.16 -5.69
N TYR A 190 -5.81 11.15 -4.64
CA TYR A 190 -6.40 12.34 -4.05
C TYR A 190 -5.62 12.79 -2.82
N ARG A 191 -5.52 14.11 -2.61
CA ARG A 191 -5.14 14.73 -1.34
C ARG A 191 -6.19 15.78 -1.00
N GLY A 192 -6.95 15.53 0.07
CA GLY A 192 -8.13 16.35 0.39
C GLY A 192 -9.15 16.32 -0.74
N ASN A 193 -9.51 17.50 -1.25
CA ASN A 193 -10.45 17.68 -2.36
C ASN A 193 -9.79 17.76 -3.75
N THR A 194 -8.46 17.58 -3.83
CA THR A 194 -7.71 17.74 -5.09
C THR A 194 -7.28 16.39 -5.64
N LEU A 195 -7.57 16.14 -6.92
CA LEU A 195 -7.00 15.04 -7.67
C LEU A 195 -5.56 15.39 -8.05
N MET A 196 -4.60 14.86 -7.32
CA MET A 196 -3.19 15.22 -7.45
C MET A 196 -2.53 14.50 -8.63
N ALA A 197 -2.78 13.19 -8.77
CA ALA A 197 -2.17 12.37 -9.80
C ALA A 197 -3.08 11.23 -10.28
N VAL A 198 -2.78 10.69 -11.46
CA VAL A 198 -3.43 9.50 -12.02
C VAL A 198 -2.40 8.57 -12.64
N THR A 199 -2.50 7.27 -12.31
CA THR A 199 -1.73 6.21 -12.94
C THR A 199 -2.62 5.41 -13.89
N ARG A 200 -2.13 5.16 -15.10
CA ARG A 200 -2.73 4.21 -16.06
C ARG A 200 -1.63 3.46 -16.79
N GLY A 201 -1.72 2.14 -16.80
CA GLY A 201 -0.63 1.29 -17.29
C GLY A 201 0.67 1.56 -16.51
N GLN A 202 1.72 1.95 -17.23
CA GLN A 202 3.05 2.24 -16.65
C GLN A 202 3.30 3.73 -16.41
N TYR A 203 2.34 4.59 -16.75
CA TYR A 203 2.50 6.03 -16.70
C TYR A 203 1.71 6.63 -15.55
N LYS A 204 2.34 7.56 -14.84
CA LYS A 204 1.71 8.37 -13.81
C LYS A 204 1.85 9.84 -14.17
N ALA A 205 0.73 10.56 -14.19
CA ALA A 205 0.68 12.00 -14.44
C ALA A 205 0.29 12.73 -13.15
N HIS A 206 1.14 13.67 -12.71
CA HIS A 206 0.83 14.59 -11.62
C HIS A 206 0.27 15.89 -12.18
N PHE A 207 -0.97 16.20 -11.82
CA PHE A 207 -1.64 17.47 -12.10
C PHE A 207 -1.36 18.50 -11.00
N TRP A 208 -0.98 18.04 -9.81
CA TRP A 208 -0.56 18.86 -8.69
C TRP A 208 0.57 18.15 -7.95
N THR A 209 1.56 18.90 -7.46
CA THR A 209 2.63 18.37 -6.60
C THR A 209 2.72 19.15 -5.31
N TRP A 210 2.91 18.44 -4.19
CA TRP A 210 3.09 19.08 -2.90
C TRP A 210 3.65 18.10 -1.88
N THR A 211 4.70 18.48 -1.17
CA THR A 211 5.16 17.80 0.05
C THR A 211 4.41 18.37 1.26
N ASN A 212 4.91 19.47 1.82
CA ASN A 212 4.37 20.21 2.96
C ASN A 212 4.71 21.69 2.81
N SER A 213 4.15 22.55 3.66
CA SER A 213 4.47 23.99 3.60
C SER A 213 5.92 24.29 4.01
N TRP A 214 6.46 25.40 3.53
CA TRP A 214 7.75 25.94 4.01
C TRP A 214 7.77 26.24 5.52
N GLU A 215 6.61 26.48 6.13
CA GLU A 215 6.49 26.66 7.57
C GLU A 215 6.76 25.35 8.30
N GLU A 216 6.02 24.29 7.95
CA GLU A 216 6.21 22.95 8.53
C GLU A 216 7.62 22.42 8.29
N PHE A 217 8.16 22.61 7.08
CA PHE A 217 9.51 22.17 6.75
C PHE A 217 10.58 22.85 7.61
N ARG A 218 10.46 24.17 7.84
CA ARG A 218 11.37 24.90 8.75
C ARG A 218 11.22 24.50 10.23
N GLN A 219 10.07 23.94 10.61
CA GLN A 219 9.84 23.37 11.93
C GLN A 219 10.38 21.93 12.06
N GLY A 220 11.02 21.38 11.00
CA GLY A 220 11.64 20.06 11.00
C GLY A 220 10.73 18.94 10.51
N VAL A 221 9.54 19.25 9.99
CA VAL A 221 8.67 18.26 9.36
C VAL A 221 9.15 17.99 7.93
N ASP A 222 9.65 16.79 7.67
CA ASP A 222 10.09 16.40 6.33
C ASP A 222 9.43 15.08 5.91
N PHE A 223 8.61 15.14 4.86
CA PHE A 223 7.93 13.96 4.30
C PHE A 223 8.79 13.18 3.30
N CYS A 224 9.96 13.72 2.93
CA CYS A 224 10.86 13.15 1.92
C CYS A 224 12.33 13.21 2.41
N PRO A 225 12.66 12.66 3.59
CA PRO A 225 13.97 12.84 4.21
C PRO A 225 15.11 12.34 3.31
N GLY A 226 16.07 13.23 3.02
CA GLY A 226 17.22 12.93 2.16
C GLY A 226 16.88 12.81 0.67
N GLN A 227 15.66 13.19 0.27
CA GLN A 227 15.20 13.15 -1.11
C GLN A 227 14.80 14.56 -1.56
N ASN A 228 15.33 15.00 -2.71
CA ASN A 228 14.92 16.24 -3.35
C ASN A 228 14.97 16.06 -4.87
N VAL A 229 13.82 16.12 -5.51
CA VAL A 229 13.68 16.05 -6.97
C VAL A 229 13.23 17.43 -7.46
N SER A 230 14.14 18.12 -8.16
CA SER A 230 13.93 19.50 -8.61
C SER A 230 12.65 19.64 -9.44
N GLY A 231 11.80 20.59 -9.06
CA GLY A 231 10.51 20.85 -9.73
C GLY A 231 9.43 19.80 -9.47
N VAL A 232 9.68 18.78 -8.64
CA VAL A 232 8.75 17.70 -8.31
C VAL A 232 8.41 17.72 -6.81
N THR A 233 9.40 17.65 -5.93
CA THR A 233 9.21 17.70 -4.47
C THR A 233 9.18 19.16 -3.99
N THR A 234 8.02 19.80 -4.05
CA THR A 234 7.85 21.23 -3.78
C THR A 234 7.18 21.52 -2.43
N HIS A 235 7.68 22.52 -1.71
CA HIS A 235 7.09 23.00 -0.45
C HIS A 235 5.96 24.03 -0.61
N SER A 236 5.63 24.31 -1.87
CA SER A 236 4.42 25.00 -2.30
C SER A 236 3.57 23.99 -3.06
N GLN A 237 2.24 24.13 -2.98
CA GLN A 237 1.34 23.33 -3.80
C GLN A 237 1.39 23.88 -5.24
N GLU A 238 2.08 23.16 -6.11
CA GLU A 238 2.29 23.57 -7.51
C GLU A 238 1.23 22.96 -8.42
N GLU A 239 0.74 23.78 -9.35
CA GLU A 239 -0.25 23.39 -10.35
C GLU A 239 0.41 23.00 -11.68
N HIS A 240 0.08 21.81 -12.17
CA HIS A 240 0.55 21.26 -13.44
C HIS A 240 -0.62 20.83 -14.34
N THR A 241 -1.83 21.36 -14.13
CA THR A 241 -3.05 20.91 -14.85
C THR A 241 -2.94 21.04 -16.37
N LYS A 242 -2.26 22.08 -16.86
CA LYS A 242 -2.03 22.31 -18.30
C LYS A 242 -0.92 21.44 -18.90
N LEU A 243 0.13 21.19 -18.12
CA LEU A 243 1.32 20.42 -18.52
C LEU A 243 1.71 19.47 -17.38
N PRO A 244 1.00 18.34 -17.20
CA PRO A 244 1.23 17.44 -16.10
C PRO A 244 2.66 16.89 -16.11
N LEU A 245 3.23 16.66 -14.93
CA LEU A 245 4.50 15.94 -14.82
C LEU A 245 4.23 14.45 -15.01
N VAL A 246 4.78 13.85 -16.08
CA VAL A 246 4.53 12.44 -16.41
C VAL A 246 5.78 11.61 -16.16
N PHE A 247 5.62 10.49 -15.47
CA PHE A 247 6.68 9.53 -15.16
C PHE A 247 6.33 8.16 -15.71
N HIS A 248 7.35 7.42 -16.18
CA HIS A 248 7.19 6.01 -16.51
C HIS A 248 7.67 5.16 -15.32
N LEU A 249 6.73 4.67 -14.52
CA LEU A 249 7.02 3.98 -13.26
C LEU A 249 7.90 2.73 -13.46
N GLY A 250 7.72 2.00 -14.57
CA GLY A 250 8.53 0.82 -14.94
C GLY A 250 10.04 1.07 -15.05
N ARG A 251 10.43 2.30 -15.40
CA ARG A 251 11.84 2.70 -15.62
C ARG A 251 12.33 3.65 -14.53
N ASP A 252 11.39 4.41 -13.96
CA ASP A 252 11.64 5.40 -12.92
C ASP A 252 10.61 5.24 -11.78
N PRO A 253 10.74 4.20 -10.93
CA PRO A 253 9.85 3.99 -9.79
C PRO A 253 10.01 5.08 -8.73
N GLY A 254 11.12 5.81 -8.73
CA GLY A 254 11.43 6.87 -7.78
C GLY A 254 10.98 8.26 -8.23
N GLU A 255 10.21 8.37 -9.34
CA GLU A 255 9.65 9.63 -9.85
C GLU A 255 10.70 10.76 -9.95
N ARG A 256 11.91 10.42 -10.42
CA ARG A 256 13.06 11.33 -10.47
C ARG A 256 13.19 12.08 -11.78
N PHE A 257 12.70 11.50 -12.87
CA PHE A 257 12.96 11.96 -14.23
C PHE A 257 11.63 12.14 -14.99
N PRO A 258 11.01 13.33 -14.93
CA PRO A 258 9.80 13.60 -15.70
C PRO A 258 10.10 13.48 -17.20
N LEU A 259 9.15 12.92 -17.94
CA LEU A 259 9.23 12.81 -19.40
C LEU A 259 9.29 14.21 -20.04
N SER A 260 10.07 14.34 -21.11
CA SER A 260 10.12 15.58 -21.88
C SER A 260 8.77 15.85 -22.54
N ILE A 261 8.26 17.06 -22.38
CA ILE A 261 6.97 17.52 -22.93
C ILE A 261 6.96 17.42 -24.47
N ALA A 262 8.13 17.54 -25.11
CA ALA A 262 8.27 17.42 -26.56
C ALA A 262 8.32 15.95 -27.07
N SER A 263 8.36 14.96 -26.17
CA SER A 263 8.47 13.56 -26.56
C SER A 263 7.13 12.98 -27.01
N THR A 264 7.17 12.04 -27.96
CA THR A 264 5.98 11.28 -28.37
C THR A 264 5.41 10.46 -27.23
N GLU A 265 6.27 9.91 -26.37
CA GLU A 265 5.88 9.13 -25.20
C GLU A 265 5.03 9.95 -24.21
N TYR A 266 5.41 11.20 -23.96
CA TYR A 266 4.63 12.12 -23.13
C TYR A 266 3.22 12.35 -23.71
N LEU A 267 3.15 12.63 -25.02
CA LEU A 267 1.88 12.86 -25.71
C LEU A 267 0.99 11.61 -25.69
N ASP A 268 1.57 10.42 -25.90
CA ASP A 268 0.83 9.16 -25.89
C ASP A 268 0.33 8.77 -24.50
N ALA A 269 1.10 9.06 -23.45
CA ALA A 269 0.67 8.89 -22.07
C ALA A 269 -0.52 9.82 -21.75
N LEU A 270 -0.46 11.10 -22.13
CA LEU A 270 -1.57 12.04 -21.90
C LEU A 270 -2.82 11.66 -22.70
N ARG A 271 -2.69 11.21 -23.95
CA ARG A 271 -3.82 10.70 -24.74
C ARG A 271 -4.57 9.57 -24.04
N GLN A 272 -3.89 8.77 -23.23
CA GLN A 272 -4.50 7.68 -22.47
C GLN A 272 -5.05 8.15 -21.12
N ILE A 273 -4.39 9.08 -20.44
CA ILE A 273 -4.75 9.50 -19.08
C ILE A 273 -5.85 10.56 -19.07
N THR A 274 -5.74 11.60 -19.91
CA THR A 274 -6.63 12.77 -19.88
C THR A 274 -8.12 12.42 -20.10
N PRO A 275 -8.50 11.53 -21.05
CA PRO A 275 -9.91 11.18 -21.22
C PRO A 275 -10.51 10.52 -19.98
N VAL A 276 -9.74 9.69 -19.28
CA VAL A 276 -10.17 8.97 -18.09
C VAL A 276 -10.31 9.91 -16.90
N VAL A 277 -9.38 10.87 -16.75
CA VAL A 277 -9.49 11.95 -15.75
C VAL A 277 -10.75 12.77 -15.97
N ARG A 278 -11.00 13.18 -17.23
CA ARG A 278 -12.19 13.97 -17.56
C ARG A 278 -13.48 13.21 -17.28
N GLN A 279 -13.57 11.95 -17.75
CA GLN A 279 -14.74 11.11 -17.50
C GLN A 279 -15.00 10.94 -15.99
N HIS A 280 -13.96 10.70 -15.20
CA HIS A 280 -14.05 10.59 -13.75
C HIS A 280 -14.58 11.88 -13.12
N GLN A 281 -14.02 13.04 -13.49
CA GLN A 281 -14.42 14.34 -12.95
C GLN A 281 -15.84 14.74 -13.37
N GLU A 282 -16.26 14.46 -14.60
CA GLU A 282 -17.61 14.76 -15.09
C GLU A 282 -18.69 13.90 -14.39
N ALA A 283 -18.35 12.65 -14.04
CA ALA A 283 -19.26 11.76 -13.33
C ALA A 283 -19.27 11.96 -11.81
N LEU A 284 -18.21 12.57 -11.25
CA LEU A 284 -18.05 12.73 -9.82
C LEU A 284 -18.91 13.89 -9.29
N VAL A 285 -19.86 13.56 -8.42
CA VAL A 285 -20.54 14.51 -7.54
C VAL A 285 -19.94 14.38 -6.14
N PRO A 286 -19.10 15.33 -5.67
CA PRO A 286 -18.46 15.23 -4.36
C PRO A 286 -19.47 15.21 -3.23
N GLY A 287 -19.26 14.30 -2.26
CA GLY A 287 -20.04 14.29 -1.02
C GLY A 287 -19.76 15.53 -0.16
N GLN A 288 -20.67 15.81 0.78
CA GLN A 288 -20.46 16.90 1.75
C GLN A 288 -19.25 16.58 2.64
N PRO A 289 -18.29 17.50 2.80
CA PRO A 289 -17.05 17.25 3.55
C PRO A 289 -17.34 17.05 5.04
N GLN A 290 -16.99 15.87 5.57
CA GLN A 290 -17.24 15.51 6.97
C GLN A 290 -16.12 15.99 7.92
N LEU A 291 -14.95 16.33 7.39
CA LEU A 291 -13.75 16.64 8.18
C LEU A 291 -13.51 18.14 8.38
N ASN A 292 -14.54 18.98 8.15
CA ASN A 292 -14.44 20.43 8.27
C ASN A 292 -14.63 20.95 9.70
N VAL A 293 -15.29 20.19 10.58
CA VAL A 293 -15.75 20.67 11.89
C VAL A 293 -15.19 19.80 13.02
N CYS A 294 -14.59 20.44 14.01
CA CYS A 294 -14.17 19.83 15.27
C CYS A 294 -15.04 20.35 16.41
N ASN A 295 -15.47 19.47 17.32
CA ASN A 295 -16.19 19.85 18.53
C ASN A 295 -15.41 19.39 19.78
N ARG A 296 -14.96 20.36 20.60
CA ARG A 296 -14.19 20.05 21.82
C ARG A 296 -14.96 19.23 22.84
N ALA A 297 -16.30 19.31 22.85
CA ALA A 297 -17.13 18.57 23.81
C ALA A 297 -17.13 17.05 23.58
N VAL A 298 -16.79 16.59 22.37
CA VAL A 298 -16.67 15.15 22.06
C VAL A 298 -15.22 14.66 22.08
N MET A 299 -14.26 15.55 22.29
CA MET A 299 -12.85 15.18 22.46
C MET A 299 -12.70 14.62 23.87
N VAL A 300 -12.58 13.28 23.99
CA VAL A 300 -12.31 12.63 25.27
C VAL A 300 -10.98 13.17 25.81
N SER A 301 -11.03 13.89 26.93
CA SER A 301 -9.83 14.29 27.66
C SER A 301 -9.17 13.04 28.22
N GLY A 302 -8.24 12.45 27.48
CA GLY A 302 -7.46 11.31 27.92
C GLY A 302 -6.59 11.69 29.11
N SER A 303 -7.11 11.57 30.32
CA SER A 303 -6.27 11.40 31.51
C SER A 303 -5.58 10.05 31.37
N TYR A 304 -4.36 10.05 30.84
CA TYR A 304 -3.48 8.89 30.96
C TYR A 304 -3.27 8.65 32.45
N VAL A 305 -3.98 7.68 33.03
CA VAL A 305 -3.61 7.12 34.33
C VAL A 305 -2.31 6.36 34.07
N GLY A 306 -1.18 7.05 34.27
CA GLY A 306 0.11 6.39 34.31
C GLY A 306 0.02 5.27 35.34
N TYR A 307 0.46 4.07 34.96
CA TYR A 307 0.75 3.00 35.92
C TYR A 307 1.90 3.50 36.82
N GLY A 308 1.53 4.25 37.84
CA GLY A 308 2.39 4.69 38.92
C GLY A 308 2.82 3.47 39.72
N GLY A 309 4.14 3.35 39.89
CA GLY A 309 4.78 2.30 40.67
C GLY A 309 4.16 2.12 42.05
N HIS A 310 4.27 0.90 42.54
CA HIS A 310 3.97 0.53 43.91
C HIS A 310 4.51 1.58 44.91
N PRO A 311 3.69 2.02 45.88
CA PRO A 311 4.24 2.71 47.04
C PRO A 311 5.10 1.69 47.79
N ARG A 312 6.41 1.98 47.91
CA ARG A 312 7.22 1.32 48.93
C ARG A 312 6.67 1.75 50.28
N ALA A 313 6.03 0.81 50.97
CA ALA A 313 5.75 0.92 52.38
C ALA A 313 7.02 0.56 53.16
N MET A 314 7.33 1.43 54.13
CA MET A 314 8.35 1.37 55.20
C MET A 314 9.82 1.53 54.78
#